data_AF-A0A4R4S785-F1
#
_entry.id   AF-A0A4R4S785-F1
#
_cell.length_a   1.000
_cell.length_b   1.000
_cell.length_c   1.000
_cell.angle_alpha   90.00
_cell.angle_beta   90.00
_cell.angle_gamma   90.00
#
_symmetry.space_group_name_H-M   'P 1'
#
loop_
_entity.id
_entity.type
_entity.pdbx_description
1 polymer ?
#
loop_
_entity_poly.entity_id
_entity_poly.type
_entity_poly.pdbx_seq_one_letter_code
_entity_poly.pdbx_strand_id
1 'polypeptide(L)' 'MVEKRMEPIFDRETGGLLAEQIVLTRPGGPYRDRRPGFVVNYSVVRDSGWTDTVPKPAAKLPNWPA' A
#
# COMPACT_ATOMS: atom_id res chain seq x y z
N MET A 1 -10.15 19.26 1.19
CA MET A 1 -10.24 18.00 1.97
C MET A 1 -9.11 17.09 1.53
N VAL A 2 -8.59 16.27 2.43
CA VAL A 2 -7.62 15.21 2.14
C VAL A 2 -8.37 13.88 2.18
N GLU A 3 -8.12 12.98 1.24
CA GLU A 3 -8.71 11.65 1.24
C GLU A 3 -7.62 10.60 1.18
N LYS A 4 -7.84 9.50 1.91
CA LYS A 4 -6.91 8.39 2.04
C LYS A 4 -7.69 7.08 2.05
N ARG A 5 -7.06 5.99 1.65
CA ARG A 5 -7.57 4.63 1.73
C ARG A 5 -6.58 3.75 2.46
N MET A 6 -7.10 2.81 3.25
CA MET A 6 -6.32 1.73 3.84
C MET A 6 -6.27 0.56 2.85
N GLU A 7 -5.08 0.03 2.61
CA GLU A 7 -4.84 -1.12 1.72
C GLU A 7 -4.13 -2.21 2.52
N PRO A 8 -4.85 -3.28 2.92
CA PRO A 8 -4.23 -4.45 3.54
C PRO A 8 -3.49 -5.29 2.49
N ILE A 9 -2.37 -5.87 2.90
CA ILE A 9 -1.51 -6.73 2.08
C ILE A 9 -1.51 -8.11 2.71
N PHE A 10 -1.96 -9.10 1.95
CA PHE A 10 -2.08 -10.48 2.40
C PHE A 10 -1.05 -11.38 1.71
N ASP A 11 -0.63 -12.41 2.43
CA ASP A 11 0.05 -13.55 1.85
C ASP A 11 -0.90 -14.30 0.93
N ARG A 12 -0.45 -14.61 -0.28
CA ARG A 12 -1.32 -15.20 -1.32
C ARG A 12 -1.62 -16.68 -1.07
N GLU A 13 -0.71 -17.41 -0.43
CA GLU A 13 -0.84 -18.86 -0.24
C GLU A 13 -1.69 -19.17 0.99
N THR A 14 -1.50 -18.40 2.06
CA THR A 14 -2.10 -18.62 3.38
C THR A 14 -3.27 -17.69 3.68
N GLY A 15 -3.36 -16.53 3.01
CA GLY A 15 -4.33 -15.48 3.32
C GLY A 15 -4.02 -14.68 4.59
N GLY A 16 -2.86 -14.90 5.23
CA GLY A 16 -2.43 -14.15 6.40
C GLY A 16 -2.15 -12.68 6.11
N LEU A 17 -2.46 -11.78 7.04
CA LEU A 17 -2.13 -10.36 6.90
C LEU A 17 -0.61 -10.17 7.10
N LEU A 18 0.05 -9.55 6.12
CA LEU A 18 1.48 -9.24 6.18
C LEU A 18 1.71 -7.79 6.59
N ALA A 19 0.95 -6.87 5.99
CA ALA A 19 1.13 -5.44 6.18
C ALA A 19 -0.17 -4.68 5.86
N GLU A 20 -0.18 -3.41 6.22
CA GLU A 20 -1.20 -2.46 5.82
C GLU A 20 -0.54 -1.14 5.46
N GLN A 21 -1.15 -0.41 4.52
CA GLN A 21 -0.69 0.91 4.15
C GLN A 21 -1.85 1.90 4.03
N ILE A 22 -1.60 3.15 4.40
CA ILE A 22 -2.53 4.25 4.16
C ILE A 22 -2.04 5.01 2.94
N VAL A 23 -2.80 4.99 1.85
CA VAL A 23 -2.45 5.62 0.58
C VAL A 23 -3.29 6.87 0.35
N LEU A 24 -2.64 7.95 -0.05
CA LEU A 24 -3.29 9.19 -0.44
C LEU A 24 -4.07 9.00 -1.73
N THR A 25 -5.38 9.29 -1.70
CA THR A 25 -6.25 9.22 -2.89
C THR A 25 -6.58 10.60 -3.45
N ARG A 26 -6.66 11.61 -2.58
CA ARG A 26 -6.85 13.02 -2.96
C ARG A 26 -5.89 13.92 -2.17
N PRO A 27 -5.03 14.70 -2.84
CA PRO A 27 -4.14 15.65 -2.17
C PRO A 27 -4.91 16.72 -1.39
N GLY A 28 -4.34 17.14 -0.26
CA GLY A 28 -4.90 18.18 0.58
C GLY A 28 -4.18 18.30 1.92
N GLY A 29 -4.39 19.44 2.60
CA GLY A 29 -3.78 19.71 3.90
C GLY A 29 -2.24 19.53 3.86
N PRO A 30 -1.64 18.80 4.82
CA PRO A 30 -0.21 18.51 4.85
C PRO A 30 0.34 17.75 3.63
N TYR A 31 -0.53 17.16 2.80
CA TYR A 31 -0.16 16.35 1.64
C TYR A 31 -0.54 17.02 0.32
N ARG A 32 -0.78 18.35 0.31
CA ARG A 32 -1.18 19.09 -0.90
C ARG A 32 -0.20 18.99 -2.06
N ASP A 33 1.10 18.84 -1.76
CA ASP A 33 2.18 18.76 -2.76
C ASP A 33 2.55 17.31 -3.10
N ARG A 34 1.78 16.33 -2.59
CA ARG A 34 1.98 14.90 -2.87
C ARG A 34 0.99 14.44 -3.93
N ARG A 35 1.43 13.50 -4.77
CA ARG A 35 0.57 12.90 -5.80
C ARG A 35 -0.31 11.80 -5.18
N PRO A 36 -1.50 11.53 -5.74
CA PRO A 36 -2.23 10.29 -5.45
C PRO A 36 -1.31 9.07 -5.56
N GLY A 37 -1.47 8.10 -4.66
CA GLY A 37 -0.56 6.95 -4.54
C GLY A 37 0.57 7.14 -3.52
N PHE A 38 0.75 8.33 -2.95
CA PHE A 38 1.72 8.54 -1.87
C PHE A 38 1.34 7.73 -0.62
N VAL A 39 2.25 6.87 -0.16
CA VAL A 39 2.08 6.10 1.09
C VAL A 39 2.32 7.03 2.28
N VAL A 40 1.25 7.28 3.04
CA VAL A 40 1.26 8.15 4.21
C VAL A 40 1.74 7.41 5.45
N ASN A 41 1.37 6.14 5.58
CA ASN A 41 1.79 5.26 6.67
C ASN A 41 1.91 3.84 6.17
N TYR A 42 2.84 3.08 6.73
CA TYR A 42 3.06 1.67 6.44
C TYR A 42 3.36 0.91 7.74
N SER A 43 2.64 -0.17 8.00
CA SER A 43 2.84 -1.07 9.14
C SER A 43 2.96 -2.50 8.67
N VAL A 44 3.83 -3.28 9.33
CA VAL A 44 4.09 -4.69 9.03
C VAL A 44 3.90 -5.54 10.29
N VAL A 45 3.33 -6.73 10.11
CA VAL A 45 3.19 -7.74 11.16
C VAL A 45 4.54 -8.42 11.34
N ARG A 46 5.27 -8.08 12.40
CA ARG A 46 6.66 -8.54 12.61
C ARG A 46 6.81 -10.03 12.88
N ASP A 47 5.75 -10.69 13.36
CA ASP A 47 5.77 -12.13 13.66
C ASP A 47 5.53 -13.02 12.42
N SER A 48 5.19 -12.43 11.27
CA SER A 48 4.91 -13.14 10.03
C SER A 48 6.13 -13.85 9.42
N GLY A 49 7.34 -13.58 9.97
CA GLY A 49 8.59 -14.15 9.52
C GLY A 49 9.13 -13.46 8.26
N TRP A 50 10.46 -13.48 8.10
CA TRP A 50 11.09 -13.07 6.85
C TRP A 50 11.10 -14.26 5.89
N THR A 51 10.80 -14.01 4.62
CA THR A 51 10.91 -15.00 3.55
C THR A 51 11.82 -14.47 2.45
N ASP A 52 12.58 -15.36 1.82
CA ASP A 52 13.36 -15.06 0.61
C ASP A 52 12.46 -14.99 -0.65
N THR A 53 11.14 -15.19 -0.50
CA THR A 53 10.18 -15.07 -1.60
C THR A 53 10.15 -13.65 -2.14
N VAL A 54 10.52 -13.47 -3.40
CA VAL A 54 10.42 -12.20 -4.11
C VAL A 54 9.05 -12.09 -4.79
N PRO A 55 8.25 -11.04 -4.54
CA PRO A 55 6.99 -10.85 -5.26
C PRO A 55 7.28 -10.65 -6.75
N LYS A 56 6.57 -11.39 -7.62
CA LYS A 56 6.57 -11.09 -9.07
C LYS A 56 5.78 -9.79 -9.29
N PRO A 57 6.42 -8.69 -9.72
CA PRO A 57 5.70 -7.46 -10.01
C PRO A 57 4.66 -7.73 -11.10
N ALA A 58 3.49 -7.09 -11.00
CA ALA A 58 2.54 -7.14 -12.09
C ALA A 58 3.20 -6.58 -13.36
N ALA A 59 3.13 -7.32 -14.48
CA ALA A 59 3.73 -6.91 -15.75
C ALA A 59 3.16 -5.59 -16.30
N LYS A 60 1.99 -5.19 -15.80
CA LYS A 60 1.40 -3.87 -16.02
C LYS A 60 1.11 -3.22 -14.68
N LEU A 61 1.52 -1.96 -14.54
CA LEU A 61 1.07 -1.11 -13.45
C LEU A 61 -0.47 -0.99 -13.53
N PRO A 62 -1.18 -0.93 -12.40
CA PRO A 62 -2.60 -0.60 -12.39
C PRO A 62 -2.79 0.73 -13.11
N ASN A 63 -3.71 0.75 -14.07
CA ASN A 63 -4.18 1.95 -14.73
C ASN A 63 -5.06 2.76 -13.76
N TRP A 64 -4.41 3.41 -12.78
CA TRP A 64 -5.08 4.37 -11.92
C TRP A 64 -5.42 5.62 -12.74
N PRO A 65 -6.68 6.09 -12.77
CA PRO A 65 -7.01 7.35 -13.43
C PRO A 65 -6.26 8.50 -12.75
N ALA A 66 -5.58 9.32 -13.57
CA ALA A 66 -4.86 10.51 -13.14
C ALA A 66 -5.80 11.60 -12.60
#